data_AF-A0A1E5D3P8-F1
#
_entry.id   AF-A0A1E5D3P8-F1
#
_cell.length_a   1.000
_cell.length_b   1.000
_cell.length_c   1.000
_cell.angle_alpha   90.00
_cell.angle_beta   90.00
_cell.angle_gamma   90.00
#
_symmetry.space_group_name_H-M   'P 1'
#
loop_
_entity.id
_entity.type
_entity.pdbx_description
1 polymer ?
#
loop_
_entity_poly.entity_id
_entity_poly.type
_entity_poly.pdbx_seq_one_letter_code
_entity_poly.pdbx_strand_id
1 'polypeptide(L)'
;MSWTVERALDELAIEKYTLRNDGVSLWLKDIDREIKITLSVNLVSGGVNFHANYAIKTPEQISAHIPSREWGDDQAYALHLAVTSFTQHYDFAVKNGHKPSNSWLIPR
;
A
#
# COMPACT_ATOMS: atom_id res chain seq x y z
N MET A 1 -7.10 -6.04 18.22
CA MET A 1 -6.42 -4.74 18.32
C MET A 1 -7.07 -3.82 17.29
N SER A 2 -7.46 -2.61 17.67
CA SER A 2 -8.03 -1.65 16.73
C SER A 2 -6.90 -0.99 15.93
N TRP A 3 -6.97 -1.02 14.60
CA TRP A 3 -6.02 -0.32 13.74
C TRP A 3 -6.31 1.17 13.76
N THR A 4 -5.26 2.00 13.69
CA THR A 4 -5.38 3.44 13.43
C THR A 4 -4.68 3.76 12.12
N VAL A 5 -5.10 4.85 11.46
CA VAL A 5 -4.51 5.32 10.20
C VAL A 5 -3.00 5.58 10.36
N GLU A 6 -2.61 6.20 11.47
CA GLU A 6 -1.20 6.49 11.79
C GLU A 6 -0.38 5.20 11.90
N ARG A 7 -0.93 4.18 12.58
CA ARG A 7 -0.25 2.90 12.76
C ARG A 7 -0.17 2.08 11.48
N ALA A 8 -1.12 2.27 10.56
CA ALA A 8 -1.06 1.67 9.23
C ALA A 8 0.02 2.30 8.34
N LEU A 9 0.49 3.51 8.67
CA LEU A 9 1.47 4.28 7.90
C LEU A 9 2.84 4.35 8.57
N ASP A 10 2.97 3.85 9.80
CA ASP A 10 4.22 3.75 10.57
C ASP A 10 5.04 2.52 10.13
N GLU A 11 5.40 2.49 8.85
CA GLU A 11 6.16 1.42 8.23
C GLU A 11 7.53 1.94 7.80
N LEU A 12 8.60 1.18 8.12
CA LEU A 12 9.97 1.59 7.79
C LEU A 12 10.20 1.78 6.28
N ALA A 13 9.39 1.13 5.45
CA ALA A 13 9.42 1.26 4.00
C ALA A 13 8.90 2.60 3.48
N ILE A 14 8.07 3.32 4.26
CA ILE A 14 7.46 4.59 3.87
C ILE A 14 8.44 5.72 4.17
N GLU A 15 8.65 6.58 3.18
CA GLU A 15 9.47 7.79 3.32
C GLU A 15 8.64 8.99 3.78
N LYS A 16 7.47 9.17 3.16
CA LYS A 16 6.52 10.24 3.48
C LYS A 16 5.12 9.84 3.04
N TYR A 17 4.13 10.46 3.67
CA TYR A 17 2.73 10.32 3.29
C TYR A 17 1.98 11.64 3.48
N THR A 18 0.86 11.77 2.76
CA THR A 18 -0.07 12.89 2.84
C THR A 18 -1.49 12.34 2.89
N LEU A 19 -2.25 12.76 3.89
CA LEU A 19 -3.68 12.42 3.99
C LEU A 19 -4.48 13.19 2.94
N ARG A 20 -5.46 12.53 2.34
CA ARG A 20 -6.38 13.09 1.34
C ARG A 20 -7.82 12.85 1.77
N ASN A 21 -8.74 13.65 1.23
CA ASN A 21 -10.17 13.49 1.54
C ASN A 21 -10.72 12.13 1.10
N ASP A 22 -10.15 11.53 0.07
CA ASP A 22 -10.54 10.26 -0.51
C ASP A 22 -9.56 9.12 -0.20
N GLY A 23 -8.58 9.31 0.70
CA GLY A 23 -7.61 8.28 1.06
C GLY A 23 -6.24 8.83 1.46
N VAL A 24 -5.17 8.25 0.93
CA VAL A 24 -3.77 8.59 1.29
C VAL A 24 -2.88 8.58 0.06
N SER A 25 -1.96 9.54 -0.03
CA SER A 25 -0.80 9.45 -0.93
C SER A 25 0.42 9.07 -0.10
N LEU A 26 1.22 8.11 -0.56
CA LEU A 26 2.45 7.69 0.10
C LEU A 26 3.60 7.51 -0.90
N TRP A 27 4.81 7.60 -0.38
CA TRP A 27 6.06 7.38 -1.11
C TRP A 27 6.88 6.35 -0.35
N LEU A 28 7.39 5.35 -1.07
CA LEU A 28 8.33 4.39 -0.51
C LEU A 28 9.74 4.97 -0.55
N LYS A 29 10.59 4.57 0.40
CA LYS A 29 11.98 5.01 0.44
C LYS A 29 12.72 4.68 -0.86
N ASP A 30 13.52 5.64 -1.32
CA ASP A 30 14.33 5.53 -2.53
C ASP A 30 13.51 5.26 -3.82
N ILE A 31 12.20 5.54 -3.79
CA ILE A 31 11.29 5.45 -4.93
C ILE A 31 10.56 6.79 -5.11
N ASP A 32 10.89 7.52 -6.16
CA ASP A 32 10.33 8.84 -6.47
C ASP A 32 9.02 8.73 -7.27
N ARG A 33 8.06 7.96 -6.75
CA ARG A 33 6.73 7.80 -7.34
C ARG A 33 5.67 7.83 -6.26
N GLU A 34 4.63 8.61 -6.52
CA GLU A 34 3.47 8.75 -5.64
C GLU A 34 2.53 7.55 -5.77
N ILE A 35 2.34 6.80 -4.69
CA ILE A 35 1.32 5.77 -4.58
C ILE A 35 0.07 6.40 -3.98
N LYS A 36 -1.01 6.42 -4.75
CA LYS A 36 -2.32 6.92 -4.33
C LYS A 36 -3.19 5.74 -3.94
N ILE A 37 -3.58 5.71 -2.67
CA ILE A 37 -4.56 4.78 -2.13
C ILE A 37 -5.88 5.53 -1.94
N THR A 38 -6.89 5.16 -2.70
CA THR A 38 -8.25 5.67 -2.55
C THR A 38 -9.06 4.71 -1.70
N LEU A 39 -9.81 5.24 -0.74
CA LEU A 39 -10.73 4.49 0.13
C LEU A 39 -12.18 4.82 -0.25
N SER A 40 -13.03 3.81 -0.37
CA SER A 40 -14.45 4.00 -0.67
C SER A 40 -15.32 3.09 0.18
N VAL A 41 -16.39 3.64 0.76
CA VAL A 41 -17.32 2.86 1.58
C VAL A 41 -18.18 1.98 0.66
N ASN A 42 -18.22 0.69 0.96
CA ASN A 42 -19.10 -0.26 0.30
C ASN A 42 -20.47 -0.27 1.00
N LEU A 43 -21.43 0.45 0.41
CA LEU A 43 -22.79 0.57 0.95
C LEU A 43 -23.59 -0.74 0.93
N VAL A 44 -23.14 -1.76 0.18
CA VAL A 44 -23.84 -3.05 0.05
C VAL A 44 -23.39 -4.03 1.13
N SER A 45 -22.09 -4.10 1.41
CA SER A 45 -21.52 -5.06 2.38
C SER A 45 -21.13 -4.44 3.73
N GLY A 46 -21.19 -3.11 3.86
CA GLY A 46 -20.89 -2.40 5.11
C GLY A 46 -19.40 -2.23 5.44
N GLY A 47 -18.50 -2.53 4.49
CA GLY A 47 -17.05 -2.38 4.64
C GLY A 47 -16.45 -1.19 3.88
N VAL A 48 -15.13 -1.13 3.81
CA VAL A 48 -14.37 -0.10 3.07
C VAL A 48 -13.49 -0.79 2.03
N ASN A 49 -13.73 -0.51 0.76
CA ASN A 49 -12.85 -0.90 -0.32
C ASN A 49 -11.65 0.05 -0.37
N PHE A 50 -10.50 -0.47 -0.81
CA PHE A 50 -9.34 0.34 -1.15
C PHE A 50 -8.92 0.07 -2.58
N HIS A 51 -8.32 1.07 -3.21
CA HIS A 51 -7.72 0.94 -4.54
C HIS A 51 -6.42 1.71 -4.59
N ALA A 52 -5.35 1.07 -5.07
CA ALA A 52 -4.08 1.71 -5.30
C ALA A 52 -3.81 1.84 -6.81
N ASN A 53 -3.32 3.00 -7.22
CA ASN A 53 -2.93 3.29 -8.62
C ASN A 53 -1.70 2.50 -9.11
N TYR A 54 -0.98 1.85 -8.18
CA TYR A 54 0.18 1.02 -8.47
C TYR A 54 0.03 -0.33 -7.79
N ALA A 55 0.66 -1.34 -8.36
CA ALA A 55 0.98 -2.61 -7.72
C ALA A 55 2.51 -2.73 -7.57
N ILE A 56 2.98 -3.41 -6.52
CA ILE A 56 4.41 -3.66 -6.34
C ILE A 56 4.86 -4.93 -7.06
N LYS A 57 5.95 -4.85 -7.82
CA LYS A 57 6.64 -5.96 -8.46
C LYS A 57 8.14 -5.86 -8.17
N THR A 58 8.57 -6.50 -7.10
CA THR A 58 9.99 -6.64 -6.76
C THR A 58 10.65 -7.77 -7.57
N PRO A 59 11.99 -7.83 -7.63
CA PRO A 59 12.71 -8.92 -8.31
C PRO A 59 12.43 -10.31 -7.74
N GLU A 60 11.98 -10.39 -6.48
CA GLU A 60 11.61 -11.64 -5.80
C GLU A 60 10.30 -12.24 -6.32
N GLN A 61 9.52 -11.46 -7.09
CA GLN A 61 8.18 -11.83 -7.51
C GLN A 61 8.12 -12.12 -9.01
N ILE A 62 7.41 -13.18 -9.38
CA ILE A 62 7.17 -13.55 -10.79
C ILE A 62 6.27 -12.49 -11.47
N SER A 63 5.31 -11.95 -10.74
CA SER A 63 4.33 -10.95 -11.20
C SER A 63 4.12 -9.84 -10.18
N ALA A 64 3.49 -8.74 -10.59
CA ALA A 64 3.09 -7.69 -9.67
C ALA A 64 2.08 -8.23 -8.65
N HIS A 65 2.24 -7.85 -7.39
CA HIS A 65 1.34 -8.24 -6.32
C HIS A 65 0.06 -7.42 -6.38
N ILE A 66 -1.04 -8.13 -6.58
CA ILE A 66 -2.39 -7.60 -6.48
C ILE A 66 -3.06 -8.34 -5.32
N PRO A 67 -3.52 -7.63 -4.27
CA PRO A 67 -4.24 -8.25 -3.18
C PRO A 67 -5.49 -8.96 -3.68
N SER A 68 -5.75 -10.18 -3.22
CA SER A 68 -7.02 -10.87 -3.49
C SER A 68 -8.19 -10.26 -2.73
N ARG A 69 -7.89 -9.51 -1.65
CA ARG A 69 -8.86 -8.81 -0.81
C ARG A 69 -8.51 -7.31 -0.78
N GLU A 70 -9.28 -6.54 -1.53
CA GLU A 70 -9.14 -5.07 -1.63
C GLU A 70 -10.16 -4.32 -0.76
N TRP A 71 -10.48 -4.89 0.40
CA TRP A 71 -11.45 -4.30 1.33
C TRP A 71 -11.21 -4.72 2.78
N GLY A 72 -11.53 -3.83 3.70
CA GLY A 72 -11.51 -4.04 5.14
C GLY A 72 -12.84 -3.70 5.80
N ASP A 73 -13.00 -4.08 7.06
CA ASP A 73 -14.23 -3.84 7.83
C ASP A 73 -14.36 -2.34 8.21
N ASP A 74 -13.25 -1.61 8.28
CA ASP A 74 -13.19 -0.17 8.51
C ASP A 74 -12.08 0.49 7.68
N GLN A 75 -12.02 1.83 7.69
CA GLN A 75 -11.04 2.60 6.91
C GLN A 75 -9.59 2.32 7.34
N ALA A 76 -9.34 2.18 8.64
CA ALA A 76 -7.99 1.98 9.15
C ALA A 76 -7.47 0.59 8.77
N TYR A 77 -8.33 -0.43 8.85
CA TYR A 77 -7.99 -1.78 8.45
C TYR A 77 -7.86 -1.93 6.93
N ALA A 78 -8.73 -1.30 6.14
CA ALA A 78 -8.59 -1.27 4.69
C ALA A 78 -7.27 -0.59 4.26
N LEU A 79 -6.91 0.52 4.90
CA LEU A 79 -5.64 1.19 4.66
C LEU A 79 -4.44 0.34 5.08
N HIS A 80 -4.51 -0.32 6.24
CA HIS A 80 -3.47 -1.26 6.68
C HIS A 80 -3.25 -2.36 5.64
N LEU A 81 -4.30 -3.01 5.16
CA LEU A 81 -4.20 -4.03 4.11
C LEU A 81 -3.56 -3.47 2.83
N ALA A 82 -3.96 -2.27 2.42
CA ALA A 82 -3.40 -1.59 1.26
C ALA A 82 -1.90 -1.35 1.44
N VAL A 83 -1.48 -0.75 2.56
CA VAL A 83 -0.07 -0.42 2.84
C VAL A 83 0.77 -1.68 2.94
N THR A 84 0.34 -2.68 3.72
CA THR A 84 1.06 -3.95 3.89
C THR A 84 1.28 -4.67 2.57
N SER A 85 0.36 -4.54 1.61
CA SER A 85 0.54 -5.11 0.27
C SER A 85 1.73 -4.54 -0.51
N PHE A 86 2.23 -3.35 -0.14
CA PHE A 86 3.47 -2.80 -0.67
C PHE A 86 4.65 -3.09 0.24
N THR A 87 4.52 -2.75 1.53
CA THR A 87 5.67 -2.71 2.46
C THR A 87 6.25 -4.10 2.72
N GLN A 88 5.41 -5.14 2.77
CA GLN A 88 5.88 -6.51 2.98
C GLN A 88 6.82 -7.00 1.87
N HIS A 89 6.48 -6.74 0.61
CA HIS A 89 7.32 -7.15 -0.53
C HIS A 89 8.53 -6.24 -0.69
N TYR A 90 8.36 -4.93 -0.44
CA TYR A 90 9.46 -3.98 -0.41
C TYR A 90 10.54 -4.41 0.61
N ASP A 91 10.13 -4.65 1.86
CA ASP A 91 11.05 -5.02 2.93
C ASP A 91 11.75 -6.35 2.65
N PHE A 92 11.03 -7.31 2.07
CA PHE A 92 11.60 -8.59 1.70
C PHE A 92 12.70 -8.42 0.63
N ALA A 93 12.42 -7.66 -0.43
CA ALA A 93 13.40 -7.42 -1.49
C ALA A 93 14.63 -6.64 -1.00
N VAL A 94 14.42 -5.61 -0.15
CA VAL A 94 15.53 -4.84 0.44
C VAL A 94 16.38 -5.72 1.37
N LYS A 95 15.75 -6.58 2.19
CA LYS A 95 16.47 -7.55 3.05
C LYS A 95 17.31 -8.54 2.24
N ASN A 96 16.88 -8.89 1.03
CA ASN A 96 17.65 -9.73 0.10
C ASN A 96 18.71 -8.96 -0.70
N GLY A 97 18.93 -7.67 -0.41
CA GLY A 97 19.98 -6.85 -1.02
C GLY A 97 19.57 -6.17 -2.33
N HIS A 98 18.30 -6.24 -2.73
CA HIS A 98 17.82 -5.49 -3.88
C HIS A 98 17.67 -4.01 -3.56
N LYS A 99 18.08 -3.16 -4.49
CA LYS A 99 17.92 -1.71 -4.36
C LYS A 99 16.52 -1.32 -4.84
N PRO A 100 15.77 -0.53 -4.04
CA PRO A 100 14.50 0.04 -4.48
C PRO A 100 14.64 0.78 -5.81
N SER A 101 13.59 0.71 -6.62
CA SER A 101 13.57 1.33 -7.93
C SER A 101 12.15 1.70 -8.32
N ASN A 102 12.01 2.79 -9.08
CA ASN A 102 10.77 3.20 -9.71
C ASN A 102 10.15 2.09 -10.59
N SER A 103 10.95 1.15 -11.10
CA SER A 103 10.46 0.00 -11.87
C SER A 103 9.68 -1.01 -11.04
N TRP A 104 9.77 -0.96 -9.70
CA TRP A 104 9.00 -1.84 -8.81
C TRP A 104 7.53 -1.46 -8.77
N LEU A 105 7.16 -0.24 -9.16
CA LEU A 105 5.77 0.21 -9.16
C LEU A 105 5.17 0.10 -10.56
N ILE A 106 4.25 -0.84 -10.72
CA ILE A 106 3.56 -1.15 -11.97
C ILE A 106 2.19 -0.45 -11.96
N PRO A 107 1.88 0.43 -12.94
CA PRO A 107 0.60 1.13 -13.00
C PRO A 107 -0.59 0.16 -13.04
N ARG A 108 -1.70 0.58 -12.44
CA ARG A 108 -2.97 -0.15 -12.41
C ARG A 108 -4.16 0.77 -12.72
#